data_AF-A0A7D5MRJ4-F1
#
_entry.id   AF-A0A7D5MRJ4-F1
#
_cell.length_a   1.000
_cell.length_b   1.000
_cell.length_c   1.000
_cell.angle_alpha   90.00
_cell.angle_beta   90.00
_cell.angle_gamma   90.00
#
_symmetry.space_group_name_H-M   'P 1'
#
loop_
_entity.id
_entity.type
_entity.pdbx_description
1 polymer ?
#
loop_
_entity_poly.entity_id
_entity_poly.type
_entity_poly.pdbx_seq_one_letter_code
_entity_poly.pdbx_strand_id
1 'polypeptide(L)'
;MHPPVLMEQSYSIIKQSKIYLNSMPFFKNGTHERIFLSFACGSLPITTDNLWVHDHFKQGEEILVYRSNHWAEADEMVNVFLADNIKREEIIRKGRKIVMENHTWDIRAQELLKQLKKIKT
;
A
#
# COMPACT_ATOMS: atom_id res chain seq x y z
N MET A 1 18.73 -10.07 11.25
CA MET A 1 18.43 -9.19 10.09
C MET A 1 18.98 -9.83 8.83
N HIS A 2 18.27 -9.76 7.71
CA HIS A 2 18.74 -10.27 6.42
C HIS A 2 19.61 -9.22 5.69
N PRO A 3 20.47 -9.59 4.73
CA PRO A 3 21.25 -8.64 3.94
C PRO A 3 20.37 -7.79 3.00
N PRO A 4 20.84 -6.61 2.54
CA PRO A 4 20.12 -5.82 1.54
C PRO A 4 20.00 -6.60 0.23
N VAL A 5 18.92 -6.34 -0.51
CA VAL A 5 18.63 -6.97 -1.80
C VAL A 5 18.43 -5.91 -2.87
N LEU A 6 18.62 -6.29 -4.14
CA LEU A 6 18.31 -5.42 -5.26
C LEU A 6 16.81 -5.18 -5.37
N MET A 7 16.42 -4.07 -6.01
CA MET A 7 15.01 -3.71 -6.19
C MET A 7 14.21 -4.82 -6.89
N GLU A 8 14.74 -5.42 -7.95
CA GLU A 8 14.08 -6.51 -8.68
C GLU A 8 13.87 -7.76 -7.81
N GLN A 9 14.84 -8.07 -6.95
CA GLN A 9 14.73 -9.17 -6.00
C GLN A 9 13.66 -8.87 -4.95
N SER A 10 13.53 -7.62 -4.52
CA SER A 10 12.47 -7.21 -3.59
C SER A 10 11.08 -7.50 -4.15
N TYR A 11 10.84 -7.30 -5.45
CA TYR A 11 9.55 -7.62 -6.07
C TYR A 11 9.25 -9.11 -6.02
N SER A 12 10.24 -9.97 -6.25
CA SER A 12 10.07 -11.42 -6.12
C SER A 12 9.72 -11.83 -4.69
N ILE A 13 10.33 -11.20 -3.69
CA ILE A 13 10.02 -11.44 -2.27
C ILE A 13 8.59 -10.98 -1.95
N ILE A 14 8.18 -9.80 -2.42
CA ILE A 14 6.83 -9.27 -2.17
C ILE A 14 5.78 -10.16 -2.83
N LYS A 15 6.02 -10.64 -4.06
CA LYS A 15 5.10 -11.57 -4.76
C LYS A 15 4.89 -12.89 -4.03
N GLN A 16 5.87 -13.33 -3.24
CA GLN A 16 5.76 -14.54 -2.40
C GLN A 16 5.08 -14.26 -1.06
N SER A 17 4.99 -12.98 -0.67
CA SER A 17 4.43 -12.57 0.61
C SER A 17 2.92 -12.45 0.52
N LYS A 18 2.20 -13.06 1.46
CA LYS A 18 0.74 -12.90 1.56
C LYS A 18 0.35 -11.52 2.10
N ILE A 19 1.13 -11.04 3.05
CA ILE A 19 0.93 -9.78 3.77
C ILE A 19 2.24 -8.99 3.73
N TYR A 20 2.14 -7.69 3.45
CA TYR A 20 3.23 -6.74 3.52
C TYR A 20 2.95 -5.78 4.68
N LEU A 21 3.58 -6.02 5.83
CA LEU A 21 3.46 -5.13 6.98
C LEU A 21 4.28 -3.86 6.74
N ASN A 22 3.62 -2.72 6.62
CA ASN A 22 4.22 -1.42 6.33
C ASN A 22 4.09 -0.48 7.54
N SER A 23 5.08 0.40 7.72
CA SER A 23 5.07 1.42 8.76
C SER A 23 5.59 2.74 8.21
N MET A 24 4.89 3.84 8.53
CA MET A 24 5.14 5.20 8.04
C MET A 24 4.98 6.22 9.18
N PRO A 25 5.69 6.07 10.32
CA PRO A 25 5.39 6.82 11.56
C PRO A 25 5.56 8.33 11.44
N PHE A 26 6.32 8.81 10.46
CA PHE A 26 6.59 10.24 10.25
C PHE A 26 5.70 10.88 9.17
N PHE A 27 4.85 10.11 8.49
CA PHE A 27 3.96 10.61 7.44
C PHE A 27 2.54 10.83 8.00
N LYS A 28 2.26 12.03 8.51
CA LYS A 28 0.92 12.38 9.04
C LYS A 28 -0.16 12.51 7.95
N ASN A 29 0.22 13.07 6.81
CA ASN A 29 -0.62 13.18 5.62
C ASN A 29 0.26 12.99 4.37
N GLY A 30 0.75 11.77 4.20
CA GLY A 30 1.55 11.40 3.03
C GLY A 30 1.74 9.89 2.94
N THR A 31 2.44 9.48 1.90
CA THR A 31 2.71 8.07 1.62
C THR A 31 4.03 7.92 0.87
N HIS A 32 4.40 6.67 0.64
CA HIS A 32 5.48 6.26 -0.25
C HIS A 32 5.05 5.02 -1.04
N GLU A 33 5.86 4.64 -2.02
CA GLU A 33 5.55 3.65 -3.04
C GLU A 33 5.27 2.24 -2.51
N ARG A 34 5.65 1.91 -1.26
CA ARG A 34 5.53 0.55 -0.70
C ARG A 34 4.10 0.02 -0.64
N ILE A 35 3.11 0.87 -0.33
CA ILE A 35 1.69 0.46 -0.38
C ILE A 35 1.33 0.06 -1.82
N PHE A 36 1.77 0.86 -2.80
CA PHE A 36 1.49 0.63 -4.21
C PHE A 36 2.19 -0.62 -4.73
N LEU A 37 3.46 -0.82 -4.36
CA LEU A 37 4.24 -2.00 -4.70
C LEU A 37 3.62 -3.27 -4.12
N SER A 38 3.11 -3.24 -2.89
CA SER A 38 2.41 -4.39 -2.29
C SER A 38 1.23 -4.82 -3.15
N PHE A 39 0.32 -3.89 -3.47
CA PHE A 39 -0.82 -4.19 -4.34
C PHE A 39 -0.41 -4.59 -5.76
N ALA A 40 0.59 -3.91 -6.34
CA ALA A 40 1.13 -4.23 -7.66
C ALA A 40 1.80 -5.62 -7.73
N CYS A 41 2.27 -6.14 -6.61
CA CYS A 41 2.83 -7.48 -6.48
C CYS A 41 1.82 -8.54 -6.00
N GLY A 42 0.58 -8.15 -5.68
CA GLY A 42 -0.45 -9.09 -5.21
C GLY A 42 -0.29 -9.50 -3.74
N SER A 43 0.35 -8.65 -2.92
CA SER A 43 0.44 -8.82 -1.47
C SER A 43 -0.48 -7.82 -0.77
N LEU A 44 -1.11 -8.22 0.33
CA LEU A 44 -1.99 -7.34 1.11
C LEU A 44 -1.16 -6.40 2.00
N PRO A 45 -1.21 -5.07 1.81
CA PRO A 45 -0.58 -4.16 2.74
C PRO A 45 -1.42 -4.03 4.03
N ILE A 46 -0.76 -4.22 5.17
CA ILE A 46 -1.23 -3.77 6.48
C ILE A 46 -0.36 -2.59 6.88
N THR A 47 -0.90 -1.38 6.92
CA THR A 47 -0.11 -0.14 7.02
C THR A 47 -0.47 0.67 8.26
N THR A 48 0.47 1.48 8.77
CA THR A 48 0.15 2.48 9.80
C THR A 48 -0.92 3.46 9.33
N ASP A 49 -1.74 3.86 10.29
CA ASP A 49 -2.76 4.91 10.19
C ASP A 49 -2.17 6.29 9.89
N ASN A 50 -2.72 6.95 8.86
CA ASN A 50 -2.53 8.37 8.60
C ASN A 50 -3.65 8.96 7.73
N LEU A 51 -3.73 10.30 7.67
CA LEU A 51 -4.80 11.01 6.94
C LEU A 51 -4.81 10.70 5.44
N TRP A 52 -3.63 10.58 4.84
CA TRP A 52 -3.52 10.32 3.40
C TRP A 52 -4.13 8.97 3.04
N VAL A 53 -3.92 7.94 3.85
CA VAL A 53 -4.48 6.61 3.61
C VAL A 53 -6.01 6.65 3.66
N HIS A 54 -6.60 7.36 4.63
CA HIS A 54 -8.06 7.52 4.72
C HIS A 54 -8.66 8.30 3.55
N ASP A 55 -7.94 9.29 3.02
CA ASP A 55 -8.40 10.08 1.89
C ASP A 55 -8.39 9.29 0.56
N HIS A 56 -7.57 8.24 0.46
CA HIS A 56 -7.33 7.51 -0.79
C HIS A 56 -7.85 6.07 -0.80
N PHE A 57 -8.08 5.48 0.38
CA PHE A 57 -8.51 4.09 0.52
C PHE A 57 -9.53 3.93 1.64
N LYS A 58 -10.49 3.03 1.43
CA LYS A 58 -11.47 2.62 2.43
C LYS A 58 -10.92 1.48 3.29
N GLN A 59 -10.70 1.77 4.57
CA GLN A 59 -10.28 0.80 5.57
C GLN A 59 -11.20 -0.42 5.60
N GLY A 60 -10.62 -1.62 5.59
CA GLY A 60 -11.34 -2.90 5.64
C GLY A 60 -11.92 -3.37 4.30
N GLU A 61 -11.89 -2.53 3.26
CA GLU A 61 -12.36 -2.88 1.92
C GLU A 61 -11.27 -2.80 0.86
N GLU A 62 -10.44 -1.77 0.90
CA GLU A 62 -9.43 -1.47 -0.11
C GLU A 62 -8.02 -1.50 0.47
N ILE A 63 -7.88 -1.37 1.79
CA ILE A 63 -6.62 -1.45 2.53
C ILE A 63 -6.88 -1.91 3.98
N LEU A 64 -5.83 -2.33 4.67
CA LEU A 64 -5.84 -2.55 6.12
C LEU A 64 -4.90 -1.59 6.82
N VAL A 65 -5.43 -0.95 7.84
CA VAL A 65 -4.77 0.08 8.64
C VAL A 65 -4.72 -0.34 10.10
N TYR A 66 -3.54 -0.19 10.73
CA TYR A 66 -3.36 -0.35 12.17
C TYR A 66 -2.88 0.96 12.80
N ARG A 67 -3.18 1.13 14.09
CA ARG A 67 -2.70 2.27 14.87
C ARG A 67 -1.45 1.90 15.65
N SER A 68 -0.51 2.84 15.71
CA SER A 68 0.64 2.69 16.62
C SER A 68 0.12 2.53 18.06
N ASN A 69 0.82 1.73 18.86
CA ASN A 69 0.44 1.37 20.23
C ASN A 69 -0.84 0.52 20.38
N HIS A 70 -1.44 0.07 19.27
CA HIS A 70 -2.58 -0.84 19.26
C HIS A 70 -2.20 -2.16 18.55
N TRP A 71 -1.11 -2.78 19.00
CA TRP A 71 -0.50 -3.92 18.32
C TRP A 71 -1.37 -5.18 18.28
N ALA A 72 -2.30 -5.32 19.23
CA ALA A 72 -3.30 -6.40 19.22
C ALA A 72 -4.19 -6.34 17.96
N GLU A 73 -4.54 -5.15 17.48
CA GLU A 73 -5.33 -4.98 16.25
C GLU A 73 -4.53 -5.45 15.02
N ALA A 74 -3.22 -5.14 14.99
CA ALA A 74 -2.34 -5.57 13.92
C ALA A 74 -2.18 -7.11 13.91
N ASP A 75 -2.00 -7.71 15.08
CA ASP A 75 -1.89 -9.17 15.22
C ASP A 75 -3.19 -9.89 14.81
N GLU A 76 -4.34 -9.39 15.25
CA GLU A 76 -5.64 -9.91 14.83
C GLU A 76 -5.81 -9.84 13.31
N MET A 77 -5.51 -8.69 12.69
CA MET A 77 -5.57 -8.56 11.24
C MET A 77 -4.64 -9.54 10.53
N VAL A 78 -3.39 -9.68 10.98
CA VAL A 78 -2.46 -10.65 10.40
C VAL A 78 -3.04 -12.06 10.47
N ASN A 79 -3.55 -12.48 11.62
CA ASN A 79 -4.10 -13.83 11.79
C ASN A 79 -5.34 -14.07 10.93
N VAL A 80 -6.31 -13.14 10.93
CA VAL A 80 -7.53 -13.23 10.12
C VAL A 80 -7.20 -13.33 8.63
N PHE A 81 -6.33 -12.45 8.14
CA PHE A 81 -6.03 -12.38 6.71
C PHE A 81 -5.00 -13.39 6.25
N LEU A 82 -4.23 -14.03 7.15
CA LEU A 82 -3.47 -15.23 6.80
C LEU A 82 -4.35 -16.47 6.65
N ALA A 83 -5.40 -16.58 7.49
CA ALA A 83 -6.33 -17.71 7.49
C ALA A 83 -7.34 -17.67 6.33
N ASP A 84 -7.80 -16.48 5.93
CA ASP A 84 -8.82 -16.32 4.91
C ASP A 84 -8.25 -15.78 3.59
N ASN A 85 -8.04 -16.68 2.63
CA ASN A 85 -7.54 -16.32 1.30
C ASN A 85 -8.55 -15.49 0.50
N ILE A 86 -9.84 -15.82 0.58
CA ILE A 86 -10.88 -15.18 -0.24
C ILE A 86 -11.01 -13.71 0.16
N LYS A 87 -11.11 -13.47 1.47
CA LYS A 87 -11.19 -12.12 2.03
C LYS A 87 -9.95 -11.30 1.71
N ARG A 88 -8.76 -11.91 1.80
CA ARG A 88 -7.49 -11.25 1.45
C ARG A 88 -7.42 -10.86 -0.02
N GLU A 89 -7.72 -11.78 -0.94
CA GLU A 89 -7.67 -11.51 -2.38
C GLU A 89 -8.67 -10.43 -2.80
N GLU A 90 -9.84 -10.36 -2.15
CA GLU A 90 -10.83 -9.32 -2.46
C GLU A 90 -10.32 -7.91 -2.11
N ILE A 91 -9.67 -7.73 -0.96
CA ILE A 91 -9.06 -6.44 -0.60
C ILE A 91 -7.90 -6.11 -1.54
N ILE A 92 -7.03 -7.09 -1.85
CA ILE A 92 -5.92 -6.91 -2.79
C ILE A 92 -6.47 -6.44 -4.15
N ARG A 93 -7.52 -7.08 -4.67
CA ARG A 93 -8.14 -6.74 -5.94
C ARG A 93 -8.66 -5.29 -5.95
N LYS A 94 -9.40 -4.90 -4.90
CA LYS A 94 -9.94 -3.54 -4.75
C LYS A 94 -8.84 -2.48 -4.63
N GLY A 95 -7.88 -2.68 -3.72
CA GLY A 95 -6.76 -1.75 -3.54
C GLY A 95 -5.85 -1.66 -4.76
N ARG A 96 -5.60 -2.79 -5.45
CA ARG A 96 -4.85 -2.80 -6.72
C ARG A 96 -5.54 -1.98 -7.80
N LYS A 97 -6.87 -2.06 -7.92
CA LYS A 97 -7.61 -1.24 -8.88
C LYS A 97 -7.32 0.25 -8.68
N ILE A 98 -7.40 0.74 -7.44
CA ILE A 98 -7.09 2.15 -7.10
C ILE A 98 -5.66 2.50 -7.48
N VAL A 99 -4.70 1.64 -7.14
CA VAL A 99 -3.28 1.86 -7.46
C VAL A 99 -3.04 1.94 -8.97
N MET A 100 -3.61 1.02 -9.75
CA MET A 100 -3.43 0.97 -11.20
C MET A 100 -4.10 2.16 -11.91
N GLU A 101 -5.18 2.71 -11.33
CA GLU A 101 -5.90 3.85 -11.90
C GLU A 101 -5.26 5.20 -11.55
N ASN A 102 -4.57 5.32 -10.42
CA ASN A 102 -4.16 6.62 -9.87
C ASN A 102 -2.67 6.76 -9.56
N HIS A 103 -1.93 5.67 -9.44
CA HIS A 103 -0.61 5.69 -8.77
C HIS A 103 0.51 5.03 -9.60
N THR A 104 0.26 4.77 -10.88
CA THR A 104 1.31 4.37 -11.82
C THR A 104 2.13 5.57 -12.30
N TRP A 105 3.34 5.31 -12.80
CA TRP A 105 4.25 6.36 -13.25
C TRP A 105 3.71 7.18 -14.41
N ASP A 106 2.98 6.56 -15.33
CA ASP A 106 2.32 7.24 -16.45
C ASP A 106 1.25 8.22 -15.97
N ILE A 107 0.43 7.84 -14.99
CA ILE A 107 -0.56 8.74 -14.39
C ILE A 107 0.13 9.91 -13.67
N ARG A 108 1.16 9.65 -12.86
CA ARG A 108 1.91 10.71 -12.17
C ARG A 108 2.62 11.66 -13.15
N ALA A 109 3.19 11.13 -14.24
CA ALA A 109 3.79 11.95 -15.28
C ALA A 109 2.76 12.87 -15.96
N GLN A 110 1.56 12.36 -16.26
CA GLN A 110 0.46 13.16 -16.81
C GLN A 110 0.02 14.27 -15.86
N GLU A 111 -0.10 13.97 -14.55
CA GLU A 111 -0.42 14.98 -13.53
C GLU A 111 0.63 16.08 -13.50
N LEU A 112 1.92 15.73 -13.47
CA LEU A 112 3.02 16.69 -13.48
C LEU A 112 2.97 17.58 -14.73
N LEU A 113 2.80 16.99 -15.92
CA LEU A 113 2.68 17.75 -17.17
C LEU A 113 1.48 18.70 -17.16
N LYS A 114 0.35 18.29 -16.59
CA LYS A 114 -0.84 19.14 -16.44
C LYS A 114 -0.57 20.32 -15.52
N GLN A 115 0.14 20.13 -14.41
CA GLN A 115 0.49 21.24 -13.51
C GLN A 115 1.53 22.17 -14.13
N LEU A 116 2.57 21.64 -14.79
CA LEU A 116 3.59 22.44 -15.46
C LEU A 116 3.01 23.35 -16.55
N LYS A 117 2.00 22.89 -17.30
CA LYS A 117 1.29 23.72 -18.28
C LYS A 117 0.60 24.95 -17.66
N LYS A 118 0.17 24.87 -16.39
CA LYS A 118 -0.45 26.00 -15.67
C LYS A 118 0.58 27.01 -15.15
N ILE A 119 1.83 26.59 -15.02
CA ILE A 119 2.92 27.43 -14.48
C ILE A 119 3.54 28.32 -15.57
N LYS A 120 3.26 28.06 -16.86
CA LYS A 120 3.72 28.95 -17.94
C LYS A 120 3.08 30.33 -17.79
N THR A 121 3.87 31.29 -17.34
CA THR A 121 3.68 32.75 -17.45
C THR A 121 3.61 33.20 -18.89
#